data_AF-A0A0Q8RI62-F1
#
_entry.id   AF-A0A0Q8RI62-F1
#
_cell.length_a   1.000
_cell.length_b   1.000
_cell.length_c   1.000
_cell.angle_alpha   90.00
_cell.angle_beta   90.00
_cell.angle_gamma   90.00
#
_symmetry.space_group_name_H-M   'P 1'
#
loop_
_entity.id
_entity.type
_entity.pdbx_description
1 polymer ?
#
loop_
_entity_poly.entity_id
_entity_poly.type
_entity_poly.pdbx_seq_one_letter_code
_entity_poly.pdbx_strand_id
1 'polypeptide(L)'
;MVKILVLQQLYNLADDALEYQLLDRRSFLQFLDLTESSSIPDAKTIWLFRDRLAQAGAGSLVFEQVQQQLHKHGYMARCGQIIDASLVQAPVQRNKREEADTVKEGAMPLTWKPHKRAQKDVDARWTKKHGKSHFGYKLHASVDKRYKLLRKMSITHAAVADTTVFESLLDRTNTSRDVYADRGYPTNEREATLKQAGWRVHIQRKGSATKGIFEAQKKRNRHIATPRARVEHVFGALAQMGGKLVRCMGIVRVTFALHLKAASYNLKRLVFLKEGGLVPF
;
A
#
# COMPACT_ATOMS: atom_id res chain seq x y z
N MET A 1 -3.49 -15.53 -16.45
CA MET A 1 -2.28 -14.71 -16.14
C MET A 1 -2.34 -13.93 -14.81
N VAL A 2 -3.45 -13.32 -14.36
CA VAL A 2 -3.46 -12.56 -13.06
C VAL A 2 -3.03 -13.43 -11.87
N LYS A 3 -3.45 -14.70 -11.82
CA LYS A 3 -2.99 -15.66 -10.80
C LYS A 3 -1.47 -15.81 -10.72
N ILE A 4 -0.77 -15.73 -11.87
CA ILE A 4 0.70 -15.76 -11.93
C ILE A 4 1.30 -14.57 -11.18
N LEU A 5 0.72 -13.37 -11.37
CA LEU A 5 1.15 -12.17 -10.66
C LEU A 5 0.85 -12.26 -9.15
N VAL A 6 -0.23 -12.94 -8.75
CA VAL A 6 -0.51 -13.22 -7.32
C VAL A 6 0.59 -14.10 -6.72
N LEU A 7 0.97 -15.20 -7.39
CA LEU A 7 2.12 -16.03 -6.97
C LEU A 7 3.40 -15.21 -6.87
N GLN A 8 3.64 -14.35 -7.87
CA GLN A 8 4.80 -13.46 -7.87
C GLN A 8 4.89 -12.61 -6.59
N GLN A 9 3.77 -12.03 -6.15
CA GLN A 9 3.72 -11.23 -4.91
C GLN A 9 3.83 -12.08 -3.64
N LEU A 10 3.23 -13.26 -3.62
CA LEU A 10 3.25 -14.14 -2.44
C LEU A 10 4.65 -14.68 -2.15
N TYR A 11 5.39 -15.04 -3.20
CA TYR A 11 6.72 -15.66 -3.10
C TYR A 11 7.86 -14.69 -3.42
N ASN A 12 7.56 -13.42 -3.70
CA ASN A 12 8.56 -12.40 -4.03
C ASN A 12 9.51 -12.83 -5.18
N LEU A 13 8.93 -13.38 -6.25
CA LEU A 13 9.71 -13.91 -7.38
C LEU A 13 10.01 -12.82 -8.41
N ALA A 14 11.23 -12.80 -8.93
CA ALA A 14 11.55 -12.08 -10.17
C ALA A 14 10.85 -12.75 -11.37
N ASP A 15 10.80 -12.07 -12.52
CA ASP A 15 10.11 -12.61 -13.70
C ASP A 15 10.75 -13.93 -14.18
N ASP A 16 12.09 -13.99 -14.29
CA ASP A 16 12.82 -15.21 -14.67
C ASP A 16 12.69 -16.32 -13.63
N ALA A 17 12.74 -15.95 -12.34
CA ALA A 17 12.53 -16.91 -11.26
C ALA A 17 11.11 -17.46 -11.27
N LEU A 18 10.11 -16.65 -11.63
CA LEU A 18 8.74 -17.10 -11.74
C LEU A 18 8.59 -18.08 -12.89
N GLU A 19 9.10 -17.76 -14.08
CA GLU A 19 9.12 -18.68 -15.22
C GLU A 19 9.74 -20.04 -14.84
N TYR A 20 10.92 -20.04 -14.23
CA TYR A 20 11.57 -21.27 -13.76
C TYR A 20 10.69 -22.06 -12.78
N GLN A 21 10.08 -21.38 -11.80
CA GLN A 21 9.21 -22.04 -10.82
C GLN A 21 7.91 -22.57 -11.45
N LEU A 22 7.40 -21.95 -12.52
CA LEU A 22 6.25 -22.46 -13.26
C LEU A 22 6.58 -23.74 -14.03
N LEU A 23 7.80 -23.86 -14.56
CA LEU A 23 8.27 -25.06 -15.25
C LEU A 23 8.51 -26.25 -14.30
N ASP A 24 8.93 -25.97 -13.07
CA ASP A 24 9.33 -26.99 -12.10
C ASP A 24 8.23 -27.39 -11.10
N ARG A 25 7.43 -26.43 -10.59
CA ARG A 25 6.51 -26.69 -9.47
C ARG A 25 5.10 -27.04 -9.89
N ARG A 26 4.73 -28.31 -9.68
CA ARG A 26 3.35 -28.82 -9.87
C ARG A 26 2.29 -28.07 -9.06
N SER A 27 2.60 -27.64 -7.83
CA SER A 27 1.64 -26.90 -7.00
C SER A 27 1.29 -25.53 -7.59
N PHE A 28 2.23 -24.89 -8.30
CA PHE A 28 1.97 -23.64 -9.01
C PHE A 28 1.10 -23.90 -10.24
N LEU A 29 1.42 -24.93 -11.02
CA LEU A 29 0.61 -25.33 -12.17
C LEU A 29 -0.84 -25.63 -11.79
N GLN A 30 -1.05 -26.39 -10.70
CA GLN A 30 -2.37 -26.69 -10.18
C GLN A 30 -3.14 -25.43 -9.77
N PHE A 31 -2.49 -24.48 -9.08
CA PHE A 31 -3.14 -23.22 -8.71
C PHE A 31 -3.53 -22.36 -9.93
N LEU A 32 -2.71 -22.42 -10.98
CA LEU A 32 -2.90 -21.66 -12.21
C LEU A 32 -3.86 -22.31 -13.19
N ASP A 33 -4.33 -23.53 -12.91
CA ASP A 33 -5.09 -24.38 -13.82
C ASP A 33 -4.37 -24.61 -15.15
N LEU A 34 -3.03 -24.75 -15.10
CA LEU A 34 -2.19 -25.06 -16.26
C LEU A 34 -1.85 -26.56 -16.24
N THR A 35 -2.21 -27.27 -17.31
CA THR A 35 -1.98 -28.71 -17.44
C THR A 35 -0.82 -29.06 -18.37
N GLU A 36 -0.45 -28.16 -19.30
CA GLU A 36 0.58 -28.40 -20.32
C GLU A 36 1.72 -27.38 -20.21
N SER A 37 2.97 -27.85 -20.35
CA SER A 37 4.17 -27.01 -20.26
C SER A 37 4.27 -25.98 -21.39
N SER A 38 3.70 -26.26 -22.57
CA SER A 38 3.62 -25.37 -23.73
C SER A 38 2.83 -24.08 -23.47
N SER A 39 2.00 -24.06 -22.42
CA SER A 39 1.14 -22.93 -22.05
C SER A 39 1.79 -21.95 -21.05
N ILE A 40 2.99 -22.26 -20.57
CA ILE A 40 3.69 -21.45 -19.56
C ILE A 40 4.27 -20.20 -20.22
N PRO A 41 3.87 -18.99 -19.77
CA PRO A 41 4.40 -17.76 -20.33
C PRO A 41 5.83 -17.52 -19.86
N ASP A 42 6.69 -17.09 -20.78
CA ASP A 42 8.05 -16.65 -20.46
C ASP A 42 8.07 -15.35 -19.63
N ALA A 43 9.23 -15.03 -19.06
CA ALA A 43 9.46 -13.85 -18.23
C ALA A 43 9.08 -12.53 -18.94
N LYS A 44 9.34 -12.44 -20.25
CA LYS A 44 9.02 -11.24 -21.05
C LYS A 44 7.53 -11.07 -21.22
N THR A 45 6.79 -12.16 -21.42
CA THR A 45 5.34 -12.19 -21.57
C THR A 45 4.67 -11.80 -20.25
N ILE A 46 5.18 -12.32 -19.13
CA ILE A 46 4.75 -11.91 -17.78
C ILE A 46 5.00 -10.42 -17.57
N TRP A 47 6.18 -9.93 -17.92
CA TRP A 47 6.54 -8.51 -17.78
C TRP A 47 5.61 -7.62 -18.63
N LEU A 48 5.40 -7.96 -19.90
CA LEU A 48 4.57 -7.20 -20.83
C LEU A 48 3.10 -7.19 -20.38
N PHE A 49 2.58 -8.32 -19.91
CA PHE A 49 1.24 -8.42 -19.35
C PHE A 49 1.08 -7.51 -18.13
N ARG A 50 2.06 -7.54 -17.21
CA ARG A 50 2.07 -6.69 -16.02
C ARG A 50 2.12 -5.21 -16.39
N ASP A 51 2.96 -4.82 -17.36
CA ASP A 51 3.06 -3.43 -17.79
C ASP A 51 1.76 -2.94 -18.44
N ARG A 52 1.15 -3.75 -19.32
CA ARG A 52 -0.16 -3.43 -19.92
C ARG A 52 -1.24 -3.19 -18.87
N LEU A 53 -1.32 -4.06 -17.85
CA LEU A 53 -2.27 -3.87 -16.76
C LEU A 53 -1.98 -2.62 -15.92
N ALA A 54 -0.70 -2.30 -15.71
CA ALA A 54 -0.31 -1.09 -15.00
C ALA A 54 -0.75 0.16 -15.76
N GLN A 55 -0.46 0.23 -17.07
CA GLN A 55 -0.86 1.37 -17.92
C GLN A 55 -2.38 1.51 -18.04
N ALA A 56 -3.12 0.38 -18.04
CA ALA A 56 -4.57 0.38 -18.03
C ALA A 56 -5.19 0.75 -16.67
N GLY A 57 -4.39 0.99 -15.63
CA GLY A 57 -4.90 1.26 -14.29
C GLY A 57 -5.62 0.08 -13.62
N ALA A 58 -5.44 -1.15 -14.14
CA ALA A 58 -6.22 -2.31 -13.73
C ALA A 58 -5.90 -2.82 -12.31
N GLY A 59 -4.89 -2.26 -11.63
CA GLY A 59 -4.54 -2.63 -10.26
C GLY A 59 -5.67 -2.34 -9.26
N SER A 60 -6.36 -1.21 -9.40
CA SER A 60 -7.52 -0.86 -8.57
C SER A 60 -8.67 -1.85 -8.79
N LEU A 61 -8.92 -2.24 -10.05
CA LEU A 61 -9.94 -3.22 -10.41
C LEU A 61 -9.66 -4.59 -9.78
N VAL A 62 -8.42 -5.08 -9.87
CA VAL A 62 -8.03 -6.35 -9.24
C VAL A 62 -8.23 -6.29 -7.72
N PHE A 63 -7.83 -5.19 -7.09
CA PHE A 63 -8.02 -5.00 -5.67
C PHE A 63 -9.51 -4.97 -5.30
N GLU A 64 -10.33 -4.23 -6.04
CA GLU A 64 -11.78 -4.16 -5.84
C GLU A 64 -12.47 -5.52 -6.00
N GLN A 65 -12.08 -6.32 -7.01
CA GLN A 65 -12.60 -7.67 -7.18
C GLN A 65 -12.29 -8.56 -5.96
N VAL A 66 -11.08 -8.47 -5.39
CA VAL A 66 -10.76 -9.15 -4.13
C VAL A 66 -11.62 -8.63 -2.99
N GLN A 67 -11.87 -7.32 -2.91
CA GLN A 67 -12.78 -6.75 -1.91
C GLN A 67 -14.19 -7.33 -2.04
N GLN A 68 -14.74 -7.42 -3.26
CA GLN A 68 -16.06 -8.01 -3.50
C GLN A 68 -16.11 -9.47 -3.04
N GLN A 69 -15.06 -10.25 -3.29
CA GLN A 69 -14.96 -11.62 -2.80
C GLN A 69 -14.94 -11.69 -1.27
N LEU A 70 -14.23 -10.77 -0.59
CA LEU A 70 -14.26 -10.68 0.87
C LEU A 70 -15.66 -10.38 1.41
N HIS A 71 -16.41 -9.50 0.73
CA HIS A 71 -17.79 -9.18 1.10
C HIS A 71 -18.72 -10.38 0.94
N LYS A 72 -18.61 -11.14 -0.15
CA LYS A 72 -19.37 -12.38 -0.38
C LYS A 72 -19.13 -13.42 0.72
N HIS A 73 -17.93 -13.43 1.31
CA HIS A 73 -17.59 -14.30 2.44
C HIS A 73 -17.93 -13.67 3.81
N GLY A 74 -18.65 -12.56 3.87
CA GLY A 74 -19.09 -11.92 5.11
C GLY A 74 -18.04 -11.06 5.83
N TYR A 75 -16.81 -10.95 5.30
CA TYR A 75 -15.74 -10.14 5.90
C TYR A 75 -15.89 -8.67 5.52
N MET A 76 -16.98 -8.04 5.96
CA MET A 76 -17.29 -6.62 5.76
C MET A 76 -16.57 -5.72 6.78
N ALA A 77 -16.35 -4.46 6.41
CA ALA A 77 -15.81 -3.46 7.33
C ALA A 77 -16.91 -3.00 8.32
N ARG A 78 -16.87 -3.49 9.55
CA ARG A 78 -17.90 -3.17 10.58
C ARG A 78 -17.36 -2.61 11.89
N CYS A 79 -16.04 -2.69 12.13
CA CYS A 79 -15.45 -2.37 13.44
C CYS A 79 -14.67 -1.06 13.48
N GLY A 80 -14.82 -0.21 12.47
CA GLY A 80 -14.07 1.04 12.32
C GLY A 80 -12.81 0.84 11.51
N GLN A 81 -12.17 1.96 11.19
CA GLN A 81 -11.07 2.02 10.23
C GLN A 81 -9.84 2.70 10.84
N ILE A 82 -8.68 2.15 10.51
CA ILE A 82 -7.38 2.68 10.92
C ILE A 82 -6.73 3.26 9.68
N ILE A 83 -6.44 4.56 9.70
CA ILE A 83 -5.74 5.25 8.62
C ILE A 83 -4.29 5.43 9.03
N ASP A 84 -3.38 4.91 8.20
CA ASP A 84 -1.95 5.04 8.41
C ASP A 84 -1.18 5.00 7.09
N ALA A 85 0.05 5.47 7.13
CA ALA A 85 0.91 5.53 5.94
C ALA A 85 2.25 4.83 6.19
N SER A 86 2.65 3.99 5.24
CA SER A 86 3.97 3.34 5.22
C SER A 86 4.83 3.86 4.08
N LEU A 87 6.11 4.10 4.38
CA LEU A 87 7.10 4.42 3.35
C LEU A 87 7.43 3.17 2.54
N VAL A 88 7.56 3.36 1.24
CA VAL A 88 7.97 2.36 0.26
C VAL A 88 9.22 2.88 -0.43
N GLN A 89 10.35 2.23 -0.19
CA GLN A 89 11.65 2.69 -0.67
C GLN A 89 11.83 2.38 -2.15
N ALA A 90 12.35 3.35 -2.89
CA ALA A 90 12.85 3.13 -4.24
C ALA A 90 14.39 3.13 -4.23
N PRO A 91 15.05 2.48 -5.20
CA PRO A 91 16.51 2.59 -5.35
C PRO A 91 16.96 4.06 -5.44
N VAL A 92 17.91 4.43 -4.58
CA VAL A 92 18.41 5.81 -4.51
C VAL A 92 19.19 6.14 -5.78
N GLN A 93 18.84 7.27 -6.40
CA GLN A 93 19.46 7.70 -7.64
C GLN A 93 20.56 8.73 -7.38
N ARG A 94 21.74 8.49 -7.97
CA ARG A 94 22.83 9.47 -8.01
C ARG A 94 22.56 10.45 -9.14
N ASN A 95 22.13 11.66 -8.78
CA ASN A 95 21.92 12.79 -9.68
C ASN A 95 22.73 13.99 -9.17
N LYS A 96 23.20 14.85 -10.08
CA LYS A 96 23.73 16.16 -9.68
C LYS A 96 22.60 17.03 -9.11
N ARG A 97 22.95 18.04 -8.32
CA ARG A 97 21.96 18.91 -7.66
C ARG A 97 21.03 19.60 -8.66
N GLU A 98 21.59 20.20 -9.71
CA GLU A 98 20.84 20.85 -10.80
C GLU A 98 19.87 19.88 -11.50
N GLU A 99 20.32 18.65 -11.77
CA GLU A 99 19.48 17.61 -12.37
C GLU A 99 18.33 17.22 -11.42
N ALA A 100 18.60 17.15 -10.11
CA ALA A 100 17.59 16.82 -9.11
C ALA A 100 16.56 17.93 -8.92
N ASP A 101 16.98 19.19 -8.97
CA ASP A 101 16.09 20.36 -8.87
C ASP A 101 15.18 20.43 -10.11
N THR A 102 15.74 20.20 -11.31
CA THR A 102 14.94 20.12 -12.56
C THR A 102 13.86 19.04 -12.48
N VAL A 103 14.22 17.83 -12.01
CA VAL A 103 13.24 16.73 -11.83
C VAL A 103 12.20 17.06 -10.77
N LYS A 104 12.58 17.79 -9.71
CA LYS A 104 11.67 18.21 -8.66
C LYS A 104 10.60 19.19 -9.19
N GLU A 105 10.96 20.05 -10.12
CA GLU A 105 10.07 20.96 -10.84
C GLU A 105 9.17 20.25 -11.88
N GLY A 106 9.37 18.94 -12.08
CA GLY A 106 8.62 18.14 -13.06
C GLY A 106 9.18 18.25 -14.48
N ALA A 107 10.31 18.94 -14.66
CA ALA A 107 11.01 19.02 -15.94
C ALA A 107 12.03 17.88 -16.09
N MET A 108 12.37 17.56 -17.34
CA MET A 108 13.36 16.55 -17.66
C MET A 108 14.70 17.19 -18.02
N PRO A 109 15.82 16.83 -17.37
CA PRO A 109 17.13 17.37 -17.70
C PRO A 109 17.51 17.12 -19.17
N LEU A 110 17.84 18.19 -19.91
CA LEU A 110 18.26 18.11 -21.32
C LEU A 110 19.53 17.27 -21.50
N THR A 111 20.41 17.28 -20.50
CA THR A 111 21.68 16.55 -20.48
C THR A 111 21.52 15.02 -20.47
N TRP A 112 20.33 14.50 -20.14
CA TRP A 112 20.11 13.06 -20.09
C TRP A 112 19.91 12.51 -21.51
N LYS A 113 20.79 11.60 -21.93
CA LYS A 113 20.58 10.77 -23.12
C LYS A 113 19.43 9.77 -22.91
N PRO A 114 18.76 9.26 -23.97
CA PRO A 114 17.60 8.36 -23.84
C PRO A 114 17.83 7.15 -22.92
N HIS A 115 18.98 6.48 -23.01
CA HIS A 115 19.29 5.33 -22.14
C HIS A 115 19.42 5.71 -20.66
N LYS A 116 19.94 6.91 -20.34
CA LYS A 116 20.03 7.41 -18.97
C LYS A 116 18.63 7.72 -18.44
N ARG A 117 17.77 8.35 -19.26
CA ARG A 117 16.38 8.67 -18.89
C ARG A 117 15.59 7.42 -18.51
N ALA A 118 15.71 6.35 -19.31
CA ALA A 118 15.01 5.09 -19.07
C ALA A 118 15.37 4.41 -17.73
N GLN A 119 16.51 4.75 -17.13
CA GLN A 119 16.99 4.21 -15.85
C GLN A 119 16.70 5.14 -14.65
N LYS A 120 16.06 6.30 -14.88
CA LYS A 120 15.77 7.29 -13.84
C LYS A 120 14.29 7.24 -13.47
N ASP A 121 14.04 7.37 -12.17
CA ASP A 121 12.70 7.39 -11.59
C ASP A 121 12.42 8.86 -11.28
N VAL A 122 11.70 9.48 -12.21
CA VAL A 122 11.36 10.89 -12.16
C VAL A 122 10.13 11.18 -11.29
N ASP A 123 9.48 10.14 -10.73
CA ASP A 123 8.27 10.26 -9.91
C ASP A 123 8.58 10.13 -8.42
N ALA A 124 9.57 9.29 -8.06
CA ALA A 124 10.02 9.16 -6.68
C ALA A 124 10.55 10.48 -6.11
N ARG A 125 10.28 10.74 -4.82
CA ARG A 125 10.73 11.96 -4.13
C ARG A 125 11.37 11.63 -2.77
N TRP A 126 12.18 12.56 -2.28
CA TRP A 126 12.78 12.48 -0.95
C TRP A 126 11.81 12.93 0.14
N THR A 127 11.92 12.31 1.31
CA THR A 127 11.24 12.74 2.54
C THR A 127 12.14 12.48 3.74
N LYS A 128 11.94 13.21 4.85
CA LYS A 128 12.69 13.02 6.10
C LYS A 128 11.72 12.55 7.18
N LYS A 129 11.97 11.36 7.73
CA LYS A 129 11.17 10.79 8.83
C LYS A 129 12.13 10.33 9.94
N HIS A 130 11.89 10.77 11.18
CA HIS A 130 12.74 10.45 12.34
C HIS A 130 14.23 10.74 12.13
N GLY A 131 14.56 11.88 11.52
CA GLY A 131 15.94 12.28 11.26
C GLY A 131 16.60 11.58 10.07
N LYS A 132 15.99 10.54 9.50
CA LYS A 132 16.52 9.78 8.35
C LYS A 132 15.83 10.18 7.06
N SER A 133 16.61 10.28 5.98
CA SER A 133 16.10 10.55 4.64
C SER A 133 15.67 9.26 3.95
N HIS A 134 14.53 9.29 3.29
CA HIS A 134 13.97 8.17 2.54
C HIS A 134 13.62 8.65 1.13
N PHE A 135 13.99 7.85 0.12
CA PHE A 135 13.64 8.09 -1.28
C PHE A 135 12.62 7.06 -1.74
N GLY A 136 11.56 7.50 -2.41
CA GLY A 136 10.56 6.61 -2.99
C GLY A 136 9.14 7.15 -2.86
N TYR A 137 8.26 6.27 -2.37
CA TYR A 137 6.81 6.43 -2.35
C TYR A 137 6.22 6.23 -0.94
N LYS A 138 4.93 6.50 -0.82
CA LYS A 138 4.11 6.21 0.35
C LYS A 138 2.89 5.39 -0.07
N LEU A 139 2.62 4.36 0.72
CA LEU A 139 1.34 3.67 0.71
C LEU A 139 0.51 4.21 1.87
N HIS A 140 -0.52 4.99 1.56
CA HIS A 140 -1.52 5.41 2.53
C HIS A 140 -2.66 4.41 2.48
N ALA A 141 -3.06 3.87 3.63
CA ALA A 141 -4.02 2.78 3.69
C ALA A 141 -5.07 2.98 4.78
N SER A 142 -6.29 2.59 4.48
CA SER A 142 -7.38 2.38 5.42
C SER A 142 -7.54 0.89 5.68
N VAL A 143 -7.38 0.49 6.93
CA VAL A 143 -7.39 -0.91 7.39
C VAL A 143 -8.56 -1.16 8.32
N ASP A 144 -9.25 -2.28 8.12
CA ASP A 144 -10.29 -2.73 9.03
C ASP A 144 -9.71 -3.13 10.40
N LYS A 145 -10.30 -2.58 11.48
CA LYS A 145 -9.82 -2.80 12.84
C LYS A 145 -9.88 -4.27 13.26
N ARG A 146 -10.91 -5.05 12.88
CA ARG A 146 -11.12 -6.42 13.37
C ARG A 146 -10.30 -7.44 12.59
N TYR A 147 -10.50 -7.51 11.29
CA TYR A 147 -9.96 -8.54 10.41
C TYR A 147 -8.55 -8.22 9.90
N LYS A 148 -8.09 -6.97 10.07
CA LYS A 148 -6.81 -6.47 9.53
C LYS A 148 -6.76 -6.53 8.00
N LEU A 149 -7.89 -6.31 7.34
CA LEU A 149 -7.99 -6.28 5.87
C LEU A 149 -7.78 -4.85 5.38
N LEU A 150 -7.06 -4.69 4.27
CA LEU A 150 -6.95 -3.41 3.57
C LEU A 150 -8.30 -3.11 2.91
N ARG A 151 -8.83 -1.89 3.10
CA ARG A 151 -10.13 -1.46 2.57
C ARG A 151 -10.00 -0.44 1.46
N LYS A 152 -9.18 0.59 1.70
CA LYS A 152 -8.81 1.60 0.72
C LYS A 152 -7.32 1.85 0.78
N MET A 153 -6.76 2.28 -0.33
CA MET A 153 -5.37 2.74 -0.38
C MET A 153 -5.19 3.84 -1.40
N SER A 154 -4.14 4.62 -1.21
CA SER A 154 -3.65 5.62 -2.15
C SER A 154 -2.14 5.60 -2.13
N ILE A 155 -1.54 5.72 -3.31
CA ILE A 155 -0.09 5.66 -3.50
C ILE A 155 0.36 7.02 -3.98
N THR A 156 1.36 7.59 -3.31
CA THR A 156 1.93 8.89 -3.67
C THR A 156 3.44 8.84 -3.64
N HIS A 157 4.12 9.84 -4.20
CA HIS A 157 5.55 10.03 -3.92
C HIS A 157 5.77 10.34 -2.42
N ALA A 158 6.97 10.09 -1.90
CA ALA A 158 7.21 10.12 -0.46
C ALA A 158 7.14 11.52 0.18
N ALA A 159 7.31 12.59 -0.63
CA ALA A 159 7.20 13.96 -0.15
C ALA A 159 5.77 14.43 0.17
N VAL A 160 4.72 13.75 -0.34
CA VAL A 160 3.33 14.13 -0.04
C VAL A 160 3.07 14.01 1.46
N ALA A 161 2.43 15.02 2.04
CA ALA A 161 2.03 15.03 3.44
C ALA A 161 0.81 14.12 3.66
N ASP A 162 0.88 13.24 4.65
CA ASP A 162 -0.14 12.22 4.92
C ASP A 162 -1.52 12.84 5.16
N THR A 163 -1.54 14.03 5.78
CA THR A 163 -2.72 14.87 5.98
C THR A 163 -3.51 15.09 4.69
N THR A 164 -2.86 15.28 3.54
CA THR A 164 -3.58 15.61 2.27
C THR A 164 -4.39 14.45 1.69
N VAL A 165 -4.09 13.21 2.09
CA VAL A 165 -4.69 11.99 1.52
C VAL A 165 -5.75 11.40 2.48
N PHE A 166 -5.90 11.97 3.67
CA PHE A 166 -6.72 11.38 4.73
C PHE A 166 -8.19 11.20 4.33
N GLU A 167 -8.80 12.24 3.76
CA GLU A 167 -10.23 12.25 3.43
C GLU A 167 -10.59 11.26 2.33
N SER A 168 -9.70 11.04 1.36
CA SER A 168 -9.93 10.08 0.27
C SER A 168 -9.88 8.62 0.74
N LEU A 169 -9.18 8.36 1.85
CA LEU A 169 -9.07 7.05 2.48
C LEU A 169 -10.25 6.68 3.37
N LEU A 170 -11.14 7.63 3.68
CA LEU A 170 -12.33 7.34 4.47
C LEU A 170 -13.26 6.41 3.70
N ASP A 171 -13.47 5.23 4.28
CA ASP A 171 -14.43 4.27 3.77
C ASP A 171 -15.79 4.50 4.42
N ARG A 172 -16.71 5.10 3.67
CA ARG A 172 -18.10 5.37 4.11
C ARG A 172 -18.96 4.11 4.15
N THR A 173 -18.52 3.02 3.54
CA THR A 173 -19.23 1.72 3.61
C THR A 173 -19.01 1.02 4.94
N ASN A 174 -18.01 1.46 5.72
CA ASN A 174 -17.81 0.97 7.08
C ASN A 174 -18.98 1.40 7.97
N THR A 175 -19.70 0.42 8.50
CA THR A 175 -20.87 0.68 9.35
C THR A 175 -20.50 1.36 10.66
N SER A 176 -19.28 1.10 11.17
CA SER A 176 -18.75 1.87 12.29
C SER A 176 -18.15 3.19 11.82
N ARG A 177 -18.55 4.24 12.52
CA ARG A 177 -18.06 5.60 12.35
C ARG A 177 -16.75 5.87 13.09
N ASP A 178 -16.07 4.87 13.63
CA ASP A 178 -14.80 5.06 14.34
C ASP A 178 -13.63 5.17 13.36
N VAL A 179 -12.87 6.28 13.45
CA VAL A 179 -11.67 6.53 12.64
C VAL A 179 -10.46 6.70 13.54
N TYR A 180 -9.46 5.84 13.40
CA TYR A 180 -8.23 5.85 14.18
C TYR A 180 -7.05 6.34 13.34
N ALA A 181 -6.31 7.34 13.81
CA ALA A 181 -5.14 7.86 13.07
C ALA A 181 -4.05 8.46 13.98
N ASP A 182 -2.88 8.70 13.38
CA ASP A 182 -1.70 9.26 14.07
C ASP A 182 -1.83 10.73 14.44
N ARG A 183 -0.95 11.14 15.36
CA ARG A 183 -0.71 12.53 15.75
C ARG A 183 -0.29 13.46 14.60
N GLY A 184 0.01 12.92 13.43
CA GLY A 184 0.29 13.69 12.21
C GLY A 184 -0.97 14.15 11.47
N TYR A 185 -2.13 13.55 11.74
CA TYR A 185 -3.38 13.84 11.04
C TYR A 185 -4.32 14.90 11.65
N PRO A 186 -4.23 15.34 12.92
CA PRO A 186 -5.23 16.25 13.46
C PRO A 186 -5.01 17.68 12.93
N THR A 187 -6.08 18.26 12.37
CA THR A 187 -6.27 19.71 12.25
C THR A 187 -7.63 20.05 12.84
N ASN A 188 -7.78 21.26 13.41
CA ASN A 188 -9.04 21.67 14.04
C ASN A 188 -10.22 21.62 13.04
N GLU A 189 -9.96 22.09 11.82
CA GLU A 189 -10.92 22.04 10.71
C GLU A 189 -11.34 20.61 10.37
N ARG A 190 -10.37 19.69 10.22
CA ARG A 190 -10.68 18.28 9.95
C ARG A 190 -11.50 17.65 11.05
N GLU A 191 -11.13 17.86 12.32
CA GLU A 191 -11.90 17.29 13.43
C GLU A 191 -13.34 17.82 13.43
N ALA A 192 -13.55 19.10 13.15
CA ALA A 192 -14.88 19.68 13.02
C ALA A 192 -15.66 19.06 11.85
N THR A 193 -15.07 19.02 10.66
CA THR A 193 -15.69 18.44 9.45
C THR A 193 -16.04 16.96 9.64
N LEU A 194 -15.14 16.17 10.26
CA LEU A 194 -15.39 14.76 10.53
C LEU A 194 -16.53 14.56 11.53
N LYS A 195 -16.58 15.37 12.59
CA LYS A 195 -17.67 15.31 13.57
C LYS A 195 -19.00 15.71 12.94
N GLN A 196 -19.03 16.77 12.12
CA GLN A 196 -20.21 17.18 11.36
C GLN A 196 -20.69 16.08 10.41
N ALA A 197 -19.77 15.34 9.80
CA ALA A 197 -20.08 14.17 8.97
C ALA A 197 -20.41 12.90 9.78
N GLY A 198 -20.53 12.98 11.11
CA GLY A 198 -20.94 11.89 11.99
C GLY A 198 -19.84 10.88 12.37
N TRP A 199 -18.56 11.21 12.11
CA TRP A 199 -17.44 10.35 12.49
C TRP A 199 -17.06 10.49 13.97
N ARG A 200 -16.75 9.37 14.61
CA ARG A 200 -16.11 9.30 15.93
C ARG A 200 -14.60 9.30 15.74
N VAL A 201 -14.00 10.46 16.02
CA VAL A 201 -12.59 10.76 15.70
C VAL A 201 -11.65 10.32 16.82
N HIS A 202 -10.89 9.25 16.56
CA HIS A 202 -9.85 8.69 17.43
C HIS A 202 -8.46 9.01 16.87
N ILE A 203 -8.17 10.30 16.67
CA ILE A 203 -6.86 10.78 16.23
C ILE A 203 -6.01 11.16 17.44
N GLN A 204 -4.77 10.69 17.52
CA GLN A 204 -3.88 11.02 18.64
C GLN A 204 -3.58 12.52 18.68
N ARG A 205 -3.54 13.11 19.88
CA ARG A 205 -3.21 14.53 20.06
C ARG A 205 -1.71 14.72 20.13
N LYS A 206 -1.24 15.83 19.56
CA LYS A 206 0.15 16.29 19.66
C LYS A 206 0.21 17.48 20.63
N GLY A 207 1.29 17.56 21.41
CA GLY A 207 1.60 18.78 22.17
C GLY A 207 2.04 19.89 21.23
N SER A 208 1.95 21.13 21.69
CA SER A 208 2.55 22.27 21.01
C SER A 208 4.06 22.34 21.31
N ALA A 209 4.80 23.17 20.59
CA ALA A 209 6.23 23.39 20.86
C ALA A 209 6.48 23.95 22.28
N THR A 210 5.51 24.71 22.82
CA THR A 210 5.61 25.43 24.09
C THR A 210 4.89 24.73 25.25
N LYS A 211 3.84 23.96 24.97
CA LYS A 211 3.10 23.16 25.97
C LYS A 211 3.06 21.69 25.55
N GLY A 212 3.58 20.84 26.44
CA GLY A 212 3.52 19.38 26.32
C GLY A 212 2.08 18.84 26.36
N ILE A 213 1.97 17.52 26.31
CA ILE A 213 0.67 16.81 26.34
C ILE A 213 0.25 16.60 27.80
N PHE A 214 -0.97 17.00 28.15
CA PHE A 214 -1.55 16.77 29.49
C PHE A 214 -1.74 15.26 29.76
N GLU A 215 -1.72 14.84 31.04
CA GLU A 215 -1.87 13.43 31.41
C GLU A 215 -3.17 12.79 30.89
N ALA A 216 -4.29 13.52 30.90
CA ALA A 216 -5.54 13.06 30.29
C ALA A 216 -5.41 12.78 28.78
N GLN A 217 -4.66 13.62 28.06
CA GLN A 217 -4.40 13.42 26.64
C GLN A 217 -3.42 12.26 26.40
N LYS A 218 -2.44 12.04 27.29
CA LYS A 218 -1.55 10.86 27.24
C LYS A 218 -2.35 9.57 27.41
N LYS A 219 -3.25 9.51 28.41
CA LYS A 219 -4.16 8.37 28.61
C LYS A 219 -5.02 8.11 27.37
N ARG A 220 -5.65 9.15 26.80
CA ARG A 220 -6.40 9.04 25.54
C ARG A 220 -5.54 8.50 24.40
N ASN A 221 -4.33 9.04 24.21
CA ASN A 221 -3.43 8.58 23.16
C ASN A 221 -3.03 7.11 23.34
N ARG A 222 -2.85 6.64 24.57
CA ARG A 222 -2.58 5.23 24.89
C ARG A 222 -3.76 4.34 24.52
N HIS A 223 -4.99 4.73 24.85
CA HIS A 223 -6.20 4.00 24.44
C HIS A 223 -6.37 3.93 22.90
N ILE A 224 -5.97 4.98 22.18
CA ILE A 224 -6.00 5.03 20.71
C ILE A 224 -4.84 4.23 20.10
N ALA A 225 -3.68 4.17 20.76
CA ALA A 225 -2.51 3.46 20.26
C ALA A 225 -2.76 1.94 20.13
N THR A 226 -3.44 1.33 21.11
CA THR A 226 -3.73 -0.10 21.11
C THR A 226 -4.47 -0.59 19.86
N PRO A 227 -5.61 -0.01 19.45
CA PRO A 227 -6.27 -0.42 18.20
C PRO A 227 -5.44 -0.03 16.97
N ARG A 228 -4.72 1.09 16.98
CA ARG A 228 -3.86 1.51 15.86
C ARG A 228 -2.71 0.55 15.58
N ALA A 229 -2.08 -0.01 16.61
CA ALA A 229 -0.97 -0.96 16.47
C ALA A 229 -1.32 -2.16 15.57
N ARG A 230 -2.61 -2.46 15.37
CA ARG A 230 -3.04 -3.51 14.44
C ARG A 230 -2.64 -3.25 12.98
N VAL A 231 -2.52 -1.98 12.56
CA VAL A 231 -2.07 -1.60 11.21
C VAL A 231 -0.61 -1.97 10.96
N GLU A 232 0.21 -1.96 12.02
CA GLU A 232 1.62 -2.33 11.93
C GLU A 232 1.78 -3.81 11.54
N HIS A 233 0.86 -4.67 11.96
CA HIS A 233 0.84 -6.07 11.50
C HIS A 233 0.57 -6.19 9.99
N VAL A 234 -0.29 -5.32 9.45
CA VAL A 234 -0.60 -5.30 8.01
C VAL A 234 0.65 -4.85 7.24
N PHE A 235 1.26 -3.73 7.63
CA PHE A 235 2.48 -3.24 7.00
C PHE A 235 3.68 -4.19 7.20
N GLY A 236 3.76 -4.87 8.35
CA GLY A 236 4.74 -5.91 8.61
C GLY A 236 4.57 -7.11 7.67
N ALA A 237 3.34 -7.58 7.49
CA ALA A 237 3.05 -8.66 6.55
C ALA A 237 3.32 -8.27 5.09
N LEU A 238 2.96 -7.05 4.69
CA LEU A 238 3.34 -6.50 3.38
C LEU A 238 4.87 -6.44 3.23
N ALA A 239 5.60 -6.04 4.27
CA ALA A 239 7.06 -6.03 4.23
C ALA A 239 7.66 -7.44 4.12
N GLN A 240 7.03 -8.46 4.70
CA GLN A 240 7.46 -9.86 4.56
C GLN A 240 7.21 -10.42 3.15
N MET A 241 6.22 -9.90 2.42
CA MET A 241 5.94 -10.23 1.01
C MET A 241 6.90 -9.49 0.04
N GLY A 242 8.20 -9.60 0.27
CA GLY A 242 9.22 -9.07 -0.65
C GLY A 242 9.87 -7.74 -0.30
N GLY A 243 9.82 -7.35 0.97
CA GLY A 243 10.50 -6.17 1.49
C GLY A 243 9.71 -4.87 1.34
N LYS A 244 10.34 -3.78 1.79
CA LYS A 244 9.83 -2.39 1.65
C LYS A 244 10.34 -1.69 0.38
N LEU A 245 11.11 -2.39 -0.46
CA LEU A 245 11.72 -1.82 -1.65
C LEU A 245 10.89 -2.15 -2.90
N VAL A 246 10.58 -1.15 -3.73
CA VAL A 246 9.97 -1.34 -5.05
C VAL A 246 11.03 -1.62 -6.10
N ARG A 247 10.75 -2.56 -7.00
CA ARG A 247 11.65 -2.96 -8.10
C ARG A 247 11.20 -2.45 -9.47
N CYS A 248 10.22 -1.54 -9.51
CA CYS A 248 9.77 -0.88 -10.71
C CYS A 248 9.94 0.64 -10.57
N MET A 249 10.05 1.31 -11.71
CA MET A 249 10.18 2.77 -11.79
C MET A 249 8.87 3.39 -12.27
N GLY A 250 8.53 4.53 -11.71
CA GLY A 250 7.37 5.32 -12.08
C GLY A 250 6.10 4.98 -11.29
N ILE A 251 5.32 6.02 -11.00
CA ILE A 251 4.17 5.97 -10.10
C ILE A 251 3.10 4.98 -10.59
N VAL A 252 2.90 4.86 -11.89
CA VAL A 252 1.90 3.96 -12.50
C VAL A 252 2.22 2.49 -12.17
N ARG A 253 3.46 2.07 -12.43
CA ARG A 253 3.92 0.70 -12.17
C ARG A 253 3.96 0.40 -10.67
N VAL A 254 4.41 1.36 -9.87
CA VAL A 254 4.45 1.24 -8.41
C VAL A 254 3.04 1.12 -7.83
N THR A 255 2.10 1.92 -8.32
CA THR A 255 0.69 1.88 -7.93
C THR A 255 0.09 0.51 -8.24
N PHE A 256 0.31 0.00 -9.45
CA PHE A 256 -0.15 -1.34 -9.82
C PHE A 256 0.45 -2.43 -8.91
N ALA A 257 1.77 -2.39 -8.71
CA ALA A 257 2.47 -3.37 -7.88
C ALA A 257 1.96 -3.38 -6.43
N LEU A 258 1.71 -2.20 -5.84
CA LEU A 258 1.19 -2.09 -4.48
C LEU A 258 -0.27 -2.52 -4.35
N HIS A 259 -1.13 -2.22 -5.33
CA HIS A 259 -2.50 -2.74 -5.37
C HIS A 259 -2.52 -4.27 -5.42
N LEU A 260 -1.71 -4.85 -6.31
CA LEU A 260 -1.60 -6.30 -6.42
C LEU A 260 -1.05 -6.93 -5.14
N LYS A 261 -0.03 -6.32 -4.54
CA LYS A 261 0.54 -6.78 -3.27
C LYS A 261 -0.49 -6.75 -2.13
N ALA A 262 -1.28 -5.69 -2.06
CA ALA A 262 -2.38 -5.57 -1.10
C ALA A 262 -3.52 -6.57 -1.36
N ALA A 263 -3.85 -6.82 -2.63
CA ALA A 263 -4.83 -7.83 -3.02
C ALA A 263 -4.37 -9.24 -2.59
N SER A 264 -3.11 -9.60 -2.90
CA SER A 264 -2.50 -10.86 -2.48
C SER A 264 -2.44 -10.99 -0.95
N TYR A 265 -2.13 -9.90 -0.24
CA TYR A 265 -2.20 -9.87 1.23
C TYR A 265 -3.61 -10.18 1.74
N ASN A 266 -4.63 -9.52 1.19
CA ASN A 266 -6.02 -9.72 1.58
C ASN A 266 -6.49 -11.16 1.32
N LEU A 267 -6.09 -11.77 0.20
CA LEU A 267 -6.36 -13.19 -0.09
C LEU A 267 -5.70 -14.12 0.93
N LYS A 268 -4.40 -13.91 1.20
CA LYS A 268 -3.69 -14.67 2.24
C LYS A 268 -4.33 -14.50 3.62
N ARG A 269 -4.79 -13.29 3.93
CA ARG A 269 -5.46 -12.97 5.19
C ARG A 269 -6.83 -13.64 5.27
N LEU A 270 -7.57 -13.72 4.18
CA LEU A 270 -8.85 -14.45 4.11
C LEU A 270 -8.67 -15.92 4.44
N VAL A 271 -7.69 -16.59 3.84
CA VAL A 271 -7.38 -18.00 4.13
C VAL A 271 -7.11 -18.18 5.63
N PHE A 272 -6.23 -17.35 6.20
CA PHE A 272 -5.95 -17.36 7.64
C PHE A 272 -7.21 -17.16 8.51
N LEU A 273 -8.12 -16.27 8.10
CA LEU A 273 -9.36 -16.03 8.85
C LEU A 273 -10.33 -17.21 8.78
N LYS A 274 -10.40 -17.88 7.63
CA LYS A 274 -11.22 -19.08 7.43
C LYS A 274 -10.67 -20.26 8.24
N GLU A 275 -9.37 -20.53 8.14
CA GLU A 275 -8.71 -21.62 8.86
C GLU A 275 -8.71 -21.39 10.38
N GLY A 276 -8.56 -20.13 10.82
CA GLY A 276 -8.60 -19.76 12.23
C GLY A 276 -10.00 -19.71 12.85
N GLY A 277 -11.05 -20.13 12.13
CA GLY A 277 -12.43 -20.17 12.64
C GLY A 277 -13.03 -18.81 13.01
N LEU A 278 -12.46 -17.71 12.51
CA LEU A 278 -12.91 -16.36 12.84
C LEU A 278 -14.13 -16.04 11.98
N VAL A 279 -15.31 -16.35 12.54
CA VAL A 279 -16.59 -16.25 11.83
C VAL A 279 -16.84 -14.79 11.40
N PRO A 280 -17.24 -14.55 10.14
CA PRO A 280 -17.76 -13.27 9.72
C PRO A 280 -18.99 -12.88 10.57
N PHE A 281 -19.28 -11.59 10.64
CA PHE A 281 -20.46 -11.11 11.34
C PHE A 281 -21.77 -11.51 10.66
#